data_AF-A0A3D0XUB7-F1
#
_entry.id   AF-A0A3D0XUB7-F1
#
_cell.length_a   1.000
_cell.length_b   1.000
_cell.length_c   1.000
_cell.angle_alpha   90.00
_cell.angle_beta   90.00
_cell.angle_gamma   90.00
#
_symmetry.space_group_name_H-M   'P 1'
#
loop_
_entity.id
_entity.type
_entity.pdbx_description
1 polymer ?
#
loop_
_entity_poly.entity_id
_entity_poly.type
_entity_poly.pdbx_seq_one_letter_code
_entity_poly.pdbx_strand_id
1 'polypeptide(L)'
;MGCGVQLGTKEYEAEQNEEPSLLPKEMVMLIVPTERLNDFLEFVKKELYTGHIGDGKIFISEISNIVRVRTGEEGYDALISGKD
;
A
#
# COMPACT_ATOMS: atom_id res chain seq x y z
N MET A 1 -5.80 -3.16 -10.98
CA MET A 1 -7.03 -2.49 -11.44
C MET A 1 -7.92 -2.23 -10.23
N GLY A 2 -8.47 -1.02 -10.10
CA GLY A 2 -9.34 -0.68 -8.97
C GLY A 2 -10.27 0.49 -9.29
N CYS A 3 -11.37 0.56 -8.55
CA CYS A 3 -12.39 1.61 -8.69
C CYS A 3 -12.73 2.14 -7.30
N GLY A 4 -12.53 3.44 -7.07
CA GLY A 4 -13.05 4.12 -5.89
C GLY A 4 -14.55 4.41 -6.01
N VAL A 5 -15.10 5.21 -5.11
CA VAL A 5 -16.49 5.70 -5.21
C VAL A 5 -16.73 6.58 -6.45
N GLN A 6 -15.66 6.97 -7.17
CA GLN A 6 -15.73 7.76 -8.40
C GLN A 6 -15.98 6.93 -9.67
N LEU A 7 -16.26 5.62 -9.59
CA LEU A 7 -16.58 4.78 -10.76
C LEU A 7 -15.53 4.80 -11.89
N GLY A 8 -14.27 5.08 -11.55
CA GLY A 8 -13.17 5.21 -12.51
C GLY A 8 -13.19 6.48 -13.36
N THR A 9 -14.01 7.46 -12.99
CA THR A 9 -13.99 8.82 -13.57
C THR A 9 -12.57 9.38 -13.45
N LYS A 10 -12.01 9.85 -14.56
CA LYS A 10 -10.70 10.51 -14.51
C LYS A 10 -10.84 11.83 -13.78
N GLU A 11 -9.80 12.23 -13.08
CA GLU A 11 -9.86 13.43 -12.25
C GLU A 11 -10.30 14.70 -12.99
N TYR A 12 -9.95 14.84 -14.26
CA TYR A 12 -10.27 16.02 -15.07
C TYR A 12 -11.63 15.93 -15.78
N GLU A 13 -12.41 14.85 -15.56
CA GLU A 13 -13.74 14.69 -16.14
C GLU A 13 -14.79 15.34 -15.22
N ALA A 14 -15.56 16.28 -15.79
CA ALA A 14 -16.63 16.98 -15.06
C ALA A 14 -17.86 16.09 -14.81
N GLU A 15 -18.10 15.13 -15.69
CA GLU A 15 -19.20 14.17 -15.60
C GLU A 15 -18.69 12.87 -14.97
N GLN A 16 -19.44 12.32 -14.02
CA GLN A 16 -19.14 10.99 -13.49
C GLN A 16 -19.49 9.93 -14.53
N ASN A 17 -18.64 8.90 -14.62
CA ASN A 17 -18.96 7.72 -15.43
C ASN A 17 -20.23 7.03 -14.91
N GLU A 18 -21.15 6.72 -15.82
CA GLU A 18 -22.37 5.96 -15.51
C GLU A 18 -22.08 4.47 -15.25
N GLU A 19 -21.00 3.94 -15.86
CA GLU A 19 -20.54 2.56 -15.66
C GLU A 19 -19.15 2.51 -14.99
N PRO A 20 -18.89 1.55 -14.09
CA PRO A 20 -17.63 1.44 -13.38
C PRO A 20 -16.46 1.11 -14.32
N SER A 21 -15.56 2.08 -14.50
CA SER A 21 -14.28 1.90 -15.17
C SER A 21 -13.18 1.54 -14.17
N LEU A 22 -12.35 0.57 -14.50
CA LEU A 22 -11.21 0.19 -13.65
C LEU A 22 -9.97 0.96 -14.08
N LEU A 23 -9.47 1.83 -13.20
CA LEU A 23 -8.22 2.53 -13.45
C LEU A 23 -7.01 1.65 -13.08
N PRO A 24 -5.88 1.75 -13.83
CA PRO A 24 -4.65 1.09 -13.43
C PRO A 24 -4.18 1.64 -12.09
N LYS A 25 -3.82 0.72 -11.19
CA LYS A 25 -3.35 1.00 -9.83
C LYS A 25 -2.27 -0.03 -9.50
N GLU A 26 -1.18 0.44 -8.91
CA GLU A 26 -0.14 -0.42 -8.35
C GLU A 26 -0.51 -0.78 -6.90
N MET A 27 -0.34 -2.05 -6.55
CA MET A 27 -0.53 -2.54 -5.18
C MET A 27 0.83 -2.95 -4.63
N VAL A 28 1.28 -2.27 -3.59
CA VAL A 28 2.50 -2.60 -2.87
C VAL A 28 2.12 -3.26 -1.54
N MET A 29 2.60 -4.47 -1.33
CA MET A 29 2.52 -5.16 -0.04
C MET A 29 3.89 -5.13 0.62
N LEU A 30 3.93 -4.64 1.85
CA LEU A 30 5.15 -4.48 2.61
C LEU A 30 4.89 -4.85 4.06
N ILE A 31 5.91 -5.45 4.67
CA ILE A 31 5.94 -5.74 6.10
C ILE A 31 7.04 -4.88 6.69
N VAL A 32 6.71 -4.13 7.74
CA VAL A 32 7.64 -3.22 8.41
C VAL A 32 7.61 -3.47 9.91
N PRO A 33 8.74 -3.25 10.61
CA PRO A 33 8.74 -3.25 12.06
C PRO A 33 7.77 -2.20 12.62
N THR A 34 7.05 -2.55 13.69
CA THR A 34 6.07 -1.67 14.33
C THR A 34 6.69 -0.33 14.75
N GLU A 35 7.93 -0.34 15.23
CA GLU A 35 8.67 0.86 15.64
C GLU A 35 8.95 1.83 14.48
N ARG A 36 8.90 1.37 13.22
CA ARG A 36 9.12 2.20 12.02
C ARG A 36 7.84 2.60 11.30
N LEU A 37 6.67 2.09 11.74
CA LEU A 37 5.40 2.26 11.04
C LEU A 37 5.04 3.74 10.87
N ASN A 38 5.10 4.52 11.95
CA ASN A 38 4.67 5.93 11.92
C ASN A 38 5.54 6.78 10.98
N ASP A 39 6.87 6.63 11.07
CA ASP A 39 7.81 7.36 10.21
C ASP A 39 7.63 6.98 8.74
N PHE A 40 7.41 5.69 8.46
CA PHE A 40 7.13 5.20 7.11
C PHE A 40 5.82 5.76 6.57
N LEU A 41 4.75 5.80 7.38
CA LEU A 41 3.45 6.35 6.96
C LEU A 41 3.54 7.84 6.63
N GLU A 42 4.25 8.62 7.44
CA GLU A 42 4.50 10.05 7.15
C GLU A 42 5.23 10.23 5.83
N PHE A 43 6.29 9.45 5.60
CA PHE A 43 7.03 9.47 4.34
C PHE A 43 6.14 9.11 3.14
N VAL A 44 5.41 8.00 3.20
CA VAL A 44 4.55 7.54 2.09
C VAL A 44 3.44 8.54 1.80
N LYS A 45 2.78 9.08 2.84
CA LYS A 45 1.75 10.11 2.67
C LYS A 45 2.31 11.34 1.96
N LYS A 46 3.51 11.77 2.34
CA LYS A 46 4.15 12.93 1.71
C LYS A 46 4.53 12.67 0.25
N GLU A 47 5.18 11.55 -0.04
CA GLU A 47 5.74 11.29 -1.37
C GLU A 47 4.68 10.86 -2.40
N LEU A 48 3.60 10.21 -1.96
CA LEU A 48 2.52 9.76 -2.86
C LEU A 48 1.36 10.75 -2.98
N TYR A 49 1.34 11.82 -2.18
CA TYR A 49 0.30 12.83 -2.25
C TYR A 49 0.53 13.76 -3.44
N THR A 50 -0.44 13.81 -4.34
CA THR A 50 -0.44 14.75 -5.47
C THR A 50 -1.51 15.83 -5.31
N GLY A 51 -2.40 15.69 -4.32
CA GLY A 51 -3.54 16.59 -4.10
C GLY A 51 -4.77 16.19 -4.91
N HIS A 52 -4.66 15.08 -5.63
CA HIS A 52 -5.59 14.69 -6.66
C HIS A 52 -6.46 13.52 -6.24
N ILE A 53 -7.65 13.45 -6.83
CA ILE A 53 -8.56 12.33 -6.61
C ILE A 53 -7.91 11.04 -7.11
N GLY A 54 -7.79 10.07 -6.20
CA GLY A 54 -7.27 8.75 -6.53
C GLY A 54 -5.81 8.50 -6.15
N ASP A 55 -5.20 9.39 -5.34
CA ASP A 55 -3.88 9.18 -4.69
C ASP A 55 -3.75 7.82 -3.97
N GLY A 56 -4.88 7.23 -3.57
CA GLY A 56 -4.95 5.83 -3.15
C GLY A 56 -5.37 5.68 -1.70
N LYS A 57 -5.10 4.51 -1.14
CA LYS A 57 -5.39 4.17 0.26
C LYS A 57 -4.24 3.33 0.82
N ILE A 58 -3.96 3.51 2.09
CA ILE A 58 -3.03 2.68 2.84
C ILE A 58 -3.85 1.83 3.81
N PHE A 59 -3.63 0.52 3.77
CA PHE A 59 -4.23 -0.43 4.70
C PHE A 59 -3.15 -0.94 5.65
N ILE A 60 -3.47 -1.02 6.93
CA ILE A 60 -2.56 -1.51 7.97
C ILE A 60 -3.23 -2.71 8.62
N SER A 61 -2.48 -3.80 8.72
CA SER A 61 -2.89 -5.03 9.41
C SER A 61 -1.72 -5.53 10.24
N GLU A 62 -2.02 -6.08 11.41
CA GLU A 62 -1.03 -6.76 12.22
C GLU A 62 -0.62 -8.08 11.56
N ILE A 63 0.66 -8.43 11.68
CA ILE A 63 1.23 -9.71 11.24
C ILE A 63 1.63 -10.48 12.49
N SER A 64 1.05 -11.67 12.68
CA SER A 64 1.31 -12.49 13.86
C SER A 64 2.65 -13.23 13.79
N ASN A 65 3.10 -13.61 12.59
CA ASN A 65 4.40 -14.26 12.38
C ASN A 65 4.89 -14.06 10.94
N ILE A 66 6.21 -14.15 10.75
CA ILE A 66 6.90 -14.11 9.46
C ILE A 66 7.84 -15.31 9.46
N VAL A 67 7.90 -16.06 8.36
CA VAL A 67 8.80 -17.22 8.25
C VAL A 67 9.65 -17.09 7.00
N ARG A 68 10.98 -17.09 7.16
CA ARG A 68 11.92 -17.12 6.03
C ARG A 68 12.15 -18.56 5.62
N VAL A 69 11.52 -18.98 4.52
CA VAL A 69 11.53 -20.38 4.04
C VAL A 69 12.94 -20.98 3.91
N ARG A 70 13.93 -20.19 3.47
CA ARG A 70 15.30 -20.68 3.24
C ARG A 70 16.03 -21.07 4.52
N THR A 71 15.89 -20.28 5.59
CA THR A 71 16.66 -20.41 6.84
C THR A 71 15.83 -21.01 7.96
N GLY A 72 14.49 -20.97 7.86
CA GLY A 72 13.58 -21.33 8.94
C GLY A 72 13.49 -20.28 10.05
N GLU A 73 14.11 -19.10 9.89
CA GLU A 73 13.97 -18.01 10.85
C GLU A 73 12.51 -17.55 10.90
N GLU A 74 12.07 -17.16 12.11
CA GLU A 74 10.71 -16.71 12.37
C GLU A 74 10.68 -15.29 12.97
N GLY A 75 9.50 -14.67 12.98
CA GLY A 75 9.24 -13.39 13.60
C GLY A 75 10.14 -12.25 13.08
N TYR A 76 10.77 -11.53 13.99
CA TYR A 76 11.59 -10.37 13.66
C TYR A 76 12.84 -10.74 12.85
N ASP A 77 13.49 -11.87 13.17
CA ASP A 77 14.69 -12.32 12.45
C ASP A 77 14.36 -12.63 10.98
N ALA A 78 13.19 -13.23 10.74
CA ALA A 78 12.65 -13.46 9.40
C ALA A 78 12.40 -12.16 8.61
N LEU A 79 12.25 -11.02 9.28
CA LEU A 79 12.07 -9.71 8.66
C LEU A 79 13.39 -8.99 8.38
N ILE A 80 14.35 -9.02 9.32
CA ILE A 80 15.54 -8.16 9.27
C ILE A 80 16.84 -8.87 8.84
N SER A 81 16.96 -10.20 9.00
CA SER A 81 18.23 -10.87 8.72
C SER A 81 18.47 -11.03 7.21
N GLY A 82 19.10 -10.01 6.64
CA GLY A 82 19.86 -10.10 5.38
C GLY A 82 21.34 -10.34 5.66
N LYS A 83 21.67 -11.22 6.62
CA LYS A 83 23.05 -11.67 6.86
C LYS A 83 23.26 -12.98 6.09
N ASP A 84 23.31 -12.88 4.77
CA ASP A 84 23.95 -13.87 3.92
C ASP A 84 24.92 -13.15 2.99
#